data_AF-A0A3M3LX15-F1
#
_entry.id   AF-A0A3M3LX15-F1
#
_cell.length_a   1.000
_cell.length_b   1.000
_cell.length_c   1.000
_cell.angle_alpha   90.00
_cell.angle_beta   90.00
_cell.angle_gamma   90.00
#
_symmetry.space_group_name_H-M   'P 1'
#
loop_
_entity.id
_entity.type
_entity.pdbx_description
1 polymer ?
#
loop_
_entity_poly.entity_id
_entity_poly.type
_entity_poly.pdbx_seq_one_letter_code
_entity_poly.pdbx_strand_id
1 'polypeptide(L)'
;MPGIVDLSELAEASSGVAKVVLQGVQDMLLRVALQIARDDFEDRRERQRQGIDLAKSAGLYRGRKPNAKVHEQIIALKGGGCSIAETARLAGVSVSQVKRVWAQNQEKTKF
;
A
#
# COMPACT_ATOMS: atom_id res chain seq x y z
N MET A 1 10.19 18.08 -16.46
CA MET A 1 11.48 18.55 -15.94
C MET A 1 11.95 19.72 -16.78
N PRO A 2 12.31 20.88 -16.19
CA PRO A 2 13.00 21.94 -16.92
C PRO A 2 14.38 21.41 -17.36
N GLY A 3 14.75 21.58 -18.64
CA GLY A 3 16.06 21.18 -19.17
C GLY A 3 16.12 19.89 -19.98
N ILE A 4 14.99 19.23 -20.27
CA ILE A 4 14.95 18.20 -21.31
C ILE A 4 15.02 18.92 -22.66
N VAL A 5 16.12 18.73 -23.39
CA VAL A 5 16.26 19.22 -24.76
C VAL A 5 15.33 18.39 -25.64
N ASP A 6 14.22 18.98 -26.07
CA ASP A 6 13.35 18.36 -27.06
C ASP A 6 14.01 18.47 -28.44
N LEU A 7 14.55 17.35 -28.91
CA LEU A 7 15.21 17.28 -30.22
C LEU A 7 14.21 17.34 -31.38
N SER A 8 12.90 17.25 -31.11
CA SER A 8 11.87 17.39 -32.14
C SER A 8 11.95 18.75 -32.82
N GLU A 9 12.10 19.84 -32.05
CA GLU A 9 12.18 21.20 -32.61
C GLU A 9 13.41 21.37 -33.51
N LEU A 10 14.54 20.77 -33.13
CA LEU A 10 15.78 20.82 -33.91
C LEU A 10 15.71 19.91 -35.15
N ALA A 11 15.05 18.75 -35.04
CA ALA A 11 14.81 17.85 -36.16
C ALA A 11 13.88 18.47 -37.20
N GLU A 12 12.85 19.22 -36.79
CA GLU A 12 11.95 19.93 -37.71
C GLU A 12 12.64 21.10 -38.42
N ALA A 13 13.64 21.72 -37.81
CA ALA A 13 14.50 22.73 -38.44
C ALA A 13 15.58 22.12 -39.37
N SER A 14 15.73 20.79 -39.39
CA SER A 14 16.75 20.05 -40.15
C SER A 14 16.15 19.40 -41.40
N SER A 15 16.95 19.17 -42.44
CA SER A 15 16.50 18.50 -43.68
C SER A 15 17.41 17.33 -44.08
N GLY A 16 16.87 16.42 -44.88
CA GLY A 16 17.59 15.26 -45.40
C GLY A 16 18.08 14.31 -44.31
N VAL A 17 19.32 13.82 -44.45
CA VAL A 17 19.93 12.82 -43.56
C VAL A 17 19.98 13.29 -42.10
N ALA A 18 20.19 14.59 -41.87
CA ALA A 18 20.28 15.15 -40.51
C ALA A 18 18.97 14.96 -39.72
N LYS A 19 17.81 15.16 -40.36
CA LYS A 19 16.50 14.95 -39.73
C LYS A 19 16.28 13.48 -39.35
N VAL A 20 16.64 12.56 -40.24
CA VAL A 20 16.53 11.11 -39.99
C VAL A 20 17.39 10.68 -38.80
N VAL A 21 18.63 11.19 -38.72
CA VAL A 21 19.54 10.87 -37.61
C VAL A 21 19.01 11.44 -36.29
N LEU A 22 18.55 12.70 -36.27
CA LEU A 22 18.04 13.34 -35.04
C LEU A 22 16.80 12.62 -34.49
N GLN A 23 15.86 12.24 -35.36
CA GLN A 23 14.69 11.44 -34.95
C GLN A 23 15.10 10.07 -34.41
N GLY A 24 16.03 9.38 -35.08
CA GLY A 24 16.53 8.09 -34.62
C GLY A 24 17.22 8.17 -33.25
N VAL A 25 18.02 9.21 -33.00
CA VAL A 25 18.64 9.45 -31.70
C VAL A 25 17.59 9.74 -30.63
N GLN A 26 16.59 10.58 -30.92
CA GLN A 26 15.51 10.91 -30.00
C GLN A 26 14.73 9.65 -29.58
N ASP A 27 14.35 8.81 -30.55
CA ASP A 27 13.64 7.56 -30.28
C ASP A 27 14.48 6.59 -29.44
N MET A 28 15.77 6.47 -29.73
CA MET A 28 16.67 5.64 -28.93
C MET A 28 16.83 6.18 -27.51
N LEU A 29 17.02 7.48 -27.33
CA LEU A 29 17.15 8.11 -26.01
C LEU A 29 15.88 7.91 -25.18
N LEU A 30 14.69 8.06 -25.78
CA LEU A 30 13.42 7.81 -25.11
C LEU A 30 13.32 6.35 -24.66
N ARG A 31 13.66 5.39 -25.53
CA ARG A 31 13.62 3.96 -25.20
C ARG A 31 14.59 3.62 -24.06
N VAL A 32 15.81 4.14 -24.10
CA VAL A 32 16.81 3.92 -23.04
C VAL A 32 16.31 4.53 -21.72
N ALA A 33 15.79 5.76 -21.73
CA ALA A 33 15.25 6.39 -20.52
C ALA A 33 14.09 5.59 -19.91
N LEU A 34 13.18 5.08 -20.76
CA LEU A 34 12.07 4.24 -20.32
C LEU A 34 12.56 2.91 -19.74
N GLN A 35 13.58 2.29 -20.34
CA GLN A 35 14.16 1.05 -19.83
C GLN A 35 14.82 1.26 -18.47
N ILE A 36 15.61 2.33 -18.31
CA ILE A 36 16.22 2.68 -17.02
C ILE A 36 15.16 2.89 -15.94
N ALA A 37 14.08 3.62 -16.27
CA ALA A 37 12.99 3.86 -15.34
C ALA A 37 12.27 2.57 -14.92
N ARG A 38 12.13 1.62 -15.85
CA ARG A 38 11.57 0.31 -15.59
C ARG A 38 12.48 -0.50 -14.66
N ASP A 39 13.77 -0.59 -14.98
CA ASP A 39 14.74 -1.37 -14.23
C ASP A 39 14.82 -0.87 -12.78
N ASP A 40 14.89 0.46 -12.57
CA ASP A 40 14.88 1.05 -11.22
C ASP A 40 13.59 0.73 -10.44
N PHE A 41 12.43 0.72 -11.10
CA PHE A 41 11.16 0.36 -10.46
C PHE A 41 11.14 -1.12 -10.05
N GLU A 42 11.57 -2.03 -10.93
CA GLU A 42 11.63 -3.46 -10.66
C GLU A 42 12.60 -3.74 -9.50
N ASP A 43 13.76 -3.11 -9.50
CA ASP A 43 14.77 -3.16 -8.44
C ASP A 43 14.22 -2.70 -7.08
N ARG A 44 13.55 -1.53 -7.04
CA ARG A 44 12.95 -1.01 -5.80
C ARG A 44 11.88 -1.95 -5.27
N ARG A 45 11.05 -2.50 -6.16
CA ARG A 45 9.99 -3.45 -5.80
C ARG A 45 10.57 -4.75 -5.26
N GLU A 46 11.63 -5.28 -5.87
CA GLU A 46 12.30 -6.49 -5.39
C GLU A 46 12.92 -6.28 -4.01
N ARG A 47 13.69 -5.20 -3.80
CA ARG A 47 14.28 -4.90 -2.49
C ARG A 47 13.22 -4.72 -1.41
N GLN A 48 12.11 -4.05 -1.74
CA GLN A 48 10.98 -3.92 -0.83
C GLN A 48 10.39 -5.29 -0.49
N ARG A 49 10.16 -6.17 -1.48
CA ARG A 49 9.67 -7.53 -1.27
C ARG A 49 10.59 -8.31 -0.32
N GLN A 50 11.89 -8.32 -0.60
CA GLN A 50 12.89 -8.99 0.23
C GLN A 50 12.87 -8.46 1.67
N GLY A 51 12.81 -7.14 1.85
CA GLY A 51 12.69 -6.52 3.18
C GLY A 51 11.40 -6.89 3.91
N ILE A 52 10.27 -6.93 3.21
CA ILE A 52 8.99 -7.37 3.78
C ILE A 52 9.07 -8.84 4.21
N ASP A 53 9.67 -9.70 3.41
CA ASP A 53 9.76 -11.14 3.70
C ASP A 53 10.66 -11.40 4.91
N LEU A 54 11.78 -10.69 5.03
CA LEU A 54 12.64 -10.71 6.22
C LEU A 54 11.90 -10.20 7.47
N ALA A 55 11.12 -9.12 7.36
CA ALA A 55 10.37 -8.60 8.49
C ALA A 55 9.19 -9.50 8.91
N LYS A 56 8.57 -10.19 7.94
CA LYS A 56 7.54 -11.22 8.20
C LYS A 56 8.14 -12.43 8.90
N SER A 57 9.29 -12.95 8.45
CA SER A 57 9.95 -14.08 9.09
C SER A 57 10.44 -13.74 10.50
N ALA A 58 10.85 -12.50 10.73
CA ALA A 58 11.17 -11.97 12.06
C ALA A 58 9.94 -11.68 12.95
N GLY A 59 8.71 -11.90 12.46
CA GLY A 59 7.48 -11.72 13.23
C GLY A 59 7.12 -10.27 13.57
N LEU A 60 7.64 -9.30 12.80
CA LEU A 60 7.35 -7.87 12.99
C LEU A 60 5.96 -7.48 12.47
N TYR A 61 5.44 -8.22 11.49
CA TYR A 61 4.11 -8.02 10.90
C TYR A 61 3.03 -8.64 11.79
N ARG A 62 2.61 -7.93 12.85
CA ARG A 62 1.57 -8.36 13.80
C ARG A 62 0.17 -7.81 13.50
N GLY A 63 0.01 -7.16 12.34
CA GLY A 63 -1.23 -6.50 11.94
C GLY A 63 -1.58 -5.27 12.79
N ARG A 64 -2.82 -4.80 12.68
CA ARG A 64 -3.31 -3.67 13.47
C ARG A 64 -3.51 -4.10 14.92
N LYS A 65 -2.88 -3.38 15.85
CA LYS A 65 -3.09 -3.60 17.29
C LYS A 65 -4.56 -3.38 17.67
N PRO A 66 -5.20 -4.31 18.39
CA PRO A 66 -6.55 -4.12 18.88
C PRO A 66 -6.66 -2.91 19.82
N ASN A 67 -7.81 -2.24 19.83
CA ASN A 67 -8.09 -1.20 20.81
C ASN A 67 -8.60 -1.85 22.10
N ALA A 68 -7.72 -2.01 23.08
CA ALA A 68 -8.00 -2.69 24.34
C ALA A 68 -9.18 -2.04 25.10
N LYS A 69 -9.21 -0.70 25.19
CA LYS A 69 -10.27 0.03 25.91
C LYS A 69 -11.65 -0.26 25.34
N VAL A 70 -11.78 -0.24 24.02
CA VAL A 70 -13.04 -0.54 23.33
C VAL A 70 -13.44 -2.01 23.55
N HIS A 71 -12.48 -2.93 23.55
CA HIS A 71 -12.77 -4.32 23.82
C HIS A 71 -13.28 -4.54 25.25
N GLU A 72 -12.65 -3.92 26.25
CA GLU A 72 -13.08 -3.95 27.65
C GLU A 72 -14.50 -3.38 27.81
N GLN A 73 -14.80 -2.24 27.18
CA GLN A 73 -16.14 -1.65 27.19
C GLN A 73 -17.19 -2.58 26.59
N ILE A 74 -16.89 -3.22 25.44
CA ILE A 74 -17.79 -4.20 24.81
C ILE A 74 -18.05 -5.38 25.74
N ILE A 75 -17.00 -5.92 26.39
CA ILE A 75 -17.12 -7.06 27.31
C ILE A 75 -17.97 -6.67 28.52
N ALA A 76 -17.75 -5.50 29.11
CA ALA A 76 -18.53 -5.00 30.25
C ALA A 76 -20.01 -4.83 29.88
N LEU A 77 -20.31 -4.17 28.75
CA LEU A 77 -21.69 -3.96 28.27
C LEU A 77 -22.39 -5.29 27.95
N LYS A 78 -21.70 -6.20 27.25
CA LYS A 78 -22.29 -7.52 26.92
C LYS A 78 -22.46 -8.40 28.15
N GLY A 79 -21.55 -8.34 29.12
CA GLY A 79 -21.64 -9.03 30.41
C GLY A 79 -22.76 -8.49 31.28
N GLY A 80 -23.05 -7.19 31.20
CA GLY A 80 -24.20 -6.54 31.84
C GLY A 80 -25.55 -6.80 31.16
N GLY A 81 -25.61 -7.67 30.14
CA GLY A 81 -26.86 -8.07 29.49
C GLY A 81 -27.31 -7.23 28.30
N CYS A 82 -26.56 -6.18 27.90
CA CYS A 82 -26.93 -5.35 26.75
C CYS A 82 -27.01 -6.16 25.44
N SER A 83 -27.92 -5.75 24.56
CA SER A 83 -28.02 -6.33 23.22
C SER A 83 -26.80 -5.96 22.38
N ILE A 84 -26.54 -6.72 21.30
CA ILE A 84 -25.40 -6.46 20.41
C ILE A 84 -25.53 -5.09 19.73
N ALA A 85 -26.73 -4.74 19.26
CA ALA A 85 -26.99 -3.47 18.58
C ALA A 85 -26.84 -2.26 19.52
N GLU A 86 -27.30 -2.40 20.75
CA GLU A 86 -27.16 -1.36 21.79
C GLU A 86 -25.70 -1.20 22.23
N THR A 87 -24.98 -2.32 22.43
CA THR A 87 -23.55 -2.29 22.76
C THR A 87 -22.75 -1.59 21.66
N ALA A 88 -23.07 -1.86 20.39
CA ALA A 88 -22.42 -1.21 19.25
C ALA A 88 -22.63 0.31 19.27
N ARG A 89 -23.87 0.75 19.57
CA ARG A 89 -24.23 2.17 19.69
C ARG A 89 -23.48 2.85 20.85
N LEU A 90 -23.47 2.24 22.03
CA LEU A 90 -22.86 2.80 23.24
C LEU A 90 -21.33 2.82 23.17
N ALA A 91 -20.71 1.79 22.58
CA ALA A 91 -19.26 1.70 22.42
C ALA A 91 -18.74 2.40 21.15
N GLY A 92 -19.63 2.95 20.31
CA GLY A 92 -19.24 3.67 19.08
C GLY A 92 -18.56 2.78 18.03
N VAL A 93 -18.96 1.51 17.92
CA VAL A 93 -18.37 0.53 16.99
C VAL A 93 -19.41 -0.16 16.13
N SER A 94 -18.96 -0.89 15.11
CA SER A 94 -19.87 -1.72 14.30
C SER A 94 -20.36 -2.95 15.08
N VAL A 95 -21.56 -3.41 14.74
CA VAL A 95 -22.14 -4.67 15.25
C VAL A 95 -21.19 -5.86 15.03
N SER A 96 -20.49 -5.89 13.89
CA SER A 96 -19.51 -6.94 13.57
C SER A 96 -18.31 -6.93 14.53
N GLN A 97 -17.84 -5.74 14.92
CA GLN A 97 -16.77 -5.59 15.92
C GLN A 97 -17.23 -6.16 17.28
N VAL A 98 -18.45 -5.85 17.71
CA VAL A 98 -19.03 -6.37 18.97
C VAL A 98 -19.10 -7.89 18.94
N LYS A 99 -19.67 -8.47 17.86
CA LYS A 99 -19.77 -9.92 17.68
C LYS A 99 -18.39 -10.60 17.74
N ARG A 100 -17.41 -10.06 17.00
CA ARG A 100 -16.05 -10.58 16.95
C ARG A 100 -15.37 -10.56 18.33
N VAL A 101 -15.42 -9.42 19.02
CA VAL A 101 -14.80 -9.26 20.34
C VAL A 101 -15.47 -10.16 21.37
N TRP A 102 -16.80 -10.26 21.35
CA TRP A 102 -17.54 -11.11 22.28
C TRP A 102 -17.25 -12.59 22.08
N ALA A 103 -17.19 -13.07 20.82
CA ALA A 103 -16.79 -14.44 20.52
C ALA A 103 -15.36 -14.74 21.01
N GLN A 104 -14.40 -13.84 20.72
CA GLN A 104 -13.02 -13.96 21.20
C GLN A 104 -12.93 -13.99 22.74
N ASN A 105 -13.79 -13.26 23.43
CA ASN A 105 -13.86 -13.28 24.89
C ASN A 105 -14.39 -14.62 25.41
N GLN A 106 -15.48 -15.14 24.82
CA GLN A 106 -16.04 -16.44 25.20
C GLN A 106 -15.08 -17.60 24.96
N GLU A 107 -14.30 -17.58 23.88
CA GLU A 107 -13.25 -18.57 23.63
C GLU A 107 -12.16 -18.55 24.70
N LYS A 108 -11.75 -17.36 25.15
CA LYS A 108 -10.76 -17.23 26.24
C LYS A 108 -11.27 -17.75 27.58
N THR A 109 -12.56 -17.62 27.88
CA THR A 109 -13.14 -18.09 29.15
C THR A 109 -13.41 -19.60 29.17
N LYS A 110 -13.31 -20.28 28.02
CA LYS A 110 -13.52 -21.74 27.94
C LYS A 110 -12.29 -22.57 28.33
N PHE A 111 -11.14 -21.93 28.54
CA PHE A 111 -9.90 -22.53 29.02
C PHE A 111 -9.57 -21.96 30.40
#